data_AF-A0A183V6K6-F1
#
_entry.id   AF-A0A183V6K6-F1
#
_cell.length_a   1.000
_cell.length_b   1.000
_cell.length_c   1.000
_cell.angle_alpha   90.00
_cell.angle_beta   90.00
_cell.angle_gamma   90.00
#
_symmetry.space_group_name_H-M   'P 1'
#
loop_
_entity.id
_entity.type
_entity.pdbx_description
1 polymer ?
#
loop_
_entity_poly.entity_id
_entity_poly.type
_entity_poly.pdbx_seq_one_letter_code
_entity_poly.pdbx_strand_id
1 'polypeptide(L)'
;MKVLLLLGTVAAFALAGDSSEERIKAEDAKLAKEVNYKKFIGETNYRLPFKTRISQPFQEGQTIHAVGQINSEPKRVDFNFHKGGDKNADMPLHLSIRFDEGIFSGKLVYNTFQDGNWSDNEQRIKNPFKPNEEFDLRVRILNGKYQVFANRVEVGTFEQRMPLDGVDHVSISGDLANLRLFHYGGRVFPNPYTAIAKVIPGKRLDISALPTGKRVNVNLYRANREYALQVSIRYSEGAIVRNAMTNNVWGTEEREGGLPLNKGEIFDLTIINEEFSFQIFINGKRFAAFSHRGSPTDIETVEIDGTVEVMTVTVNDAVGV
;
A
#
# COMPACT_ATOMS: atom_id res chain seq x y z
N MET A 1 -43.04 54.64 49.31
CA MET A 1 -41.73 55.29 49.44
C MET A 1 -40.66 54.22 49.68
N LYS A 2 -40.00 53.75 48.62
CA LYS A 2 -38.61 53.25 48.61
C LYS A 2 -38.21 52.96 47.16
N VAL A 3 -36.95 53.24 46.88
CA VAL A 3 -36.34 53.56 45.57
C VAL A 3 -35.56 52.35 45.07
N LEU A 4 -35.63 52.12 43.74
CA LEU A 4 -34.62 51.62 42.78
C LEU A 4 -33.61 50.54 43.22
N LEU A 5 -33.47 49.48 42.40
CA LEU A 5 -32.21 49.22 41.67
C LEU A 5 -32.46 48.27 40.48
N LEU A 6 -32.20 48.76 39.27
CA LEU A 6 -32.14 47.99 38.03
C LEU A 6 -30.71 47.42 37.91
N LEU A 7 -30.56 46.09 37.83
CA LEU A 7 -29.30 45.44 37.50
C LEU A 7 -29.47 44.76 36.14
N GLY A 8 -28.88 45.38 35.11
CA GLY A 8 -28.78 44.80 33.79
C GLY A 8 -27.69 43.74 33.76
N THR A 9 -28.04 42.52 33.36
CA THR A 9 -27.09 41.46 33.00
C THR A 9 -26.88 41.49 31.50
N VAL A 10 -25.70 41.91 31.08
CA VAL A 10 -25.18 41.71 29.72
C VAL A 10 -24.77 40.24 29.64
N ALA A 11 -25.60 39.40 29.01
CA ALA A 11 -25.19 38.07 28.61
C ALA A 11 -24.28 38.21 27.38
N ALA A 12 -22.99 37.94 27.57
CA ALA A 12 -22.01 37.89 26.50
C ALA A 12 -22.38 36.74 25.53
N PHE A 13 -22.68 37.09 24.28
CA PHE A 13 -22.66 36.14 23.17
C PHE A 13 -21.21 35.72 22.95
N ALA A 14 -20.85 34.52 23.39
CA ALA A 14 -19.62 33.87 22.94
C ALA A 14 -19.76 33.52 21.46
N LEU A 15 -19.02 34.22 20.61
CA LEU A 15 -18.97 34.01 19.17
C LEU A 15 -18.37 32.62 18.88
N ALA A 16 -19.14 31.78 18.18
CA ALA A 16 -18.70 30.52 17.59
C ALA A 16 -17.80 30.76 16.34
N GLY A 17 -16.70 31.50 16.52
CA GLY A 17 -15.80 31.93 15.44
C GLY A 17 -14.47 31.18 15.33
N ASP A 18 -14.15 30.28 16.28
CA ASP A 18 -12.77 29.75 16.42
C ASP A 18 -12.57 28.36 15.80
N SER A 19 -13.65 27.58 15.62
CA SER A 19 -13.51 26.16 15.27
C SER A 19 -13.19 25.89 13.79
N SER A 20 -13.48 26.83 12.87
CA SER A 20 -13.26 26.62 11.43
C SER A 20 -11.82 26.92 11.02
N GLU A 21 -11.23 28.00 11.54
CA GLU A 21 -9.84 28.36 11.22
C GLU A 21 -8.83 27.38 11.83
N GLU A 22 -9.06 26.93 13.07
CA GLU A 22 -8.22 25.90 13.68
C GLU A 22 -8.30 24.55 12.94
N ARG A 23 -9.50 24.17 12.45
CA ARG A 23 -9.66 22.98 11.61
C ARG A 23 -8.90 23.09 10.30
N ILE A 24 -9.01 24.23 9.60
CA ILE A 24 -8.27 24.47 8.36
C ILE A 24 -6.76 24.40 8.61
N LYS A 25 -6.26 25.08 9.65
CA LYS A 25 -4.82 25.03 10.02
C LYS A 25 -4.36 23.61 10.36
N ALA A 26 -5.18 22.83 11.06
CA ALA A 26 -4.85 21.44 11.40
C ALA A 26 -4.86 20.52 10.17
N GLU A 27 -5.81 20.72 9.24
CA GLU A 27 -5.86 20.01 7.95
C GLU A 27 -4.65 20.37 7.10
N ASP A 28 -4.29 21.65 6.99
CA ASP A 28 -3.09 22.13 6.28
C ASP A 28 -1.80 21.55 6.88
N ALA A 29 -1.69 21.53 8.21
CA ALA A 29 -0.55 20.93 8.90
C ALA A 29 -0.46 19.41 8.69
N LYS A 30 -1.62 18.71 8.67
CA LYS A 30 -1.67 17.29 8.36
C LYS A 30 -1.27 17.02 6.92
N LEU A 31 -1.76 17.82 5.97
CA LEU A 31 -1.43 17.72 4.56
C LEU A 31 0.06 17.96 4.32
N ALA A 32 0.63 19.00 4.94
CA ALA A 32 2.06 19.29 4.87
C ALA A 32 2.91 18.12 5.40
N LYS A 33 2.50 17.50 6.51
CA LYS A 33 3.15 16.29 7.02
C LYS A 33 3.02 15.13 6.02
N GLU A 34 1.82 14.83 5.52
CA GLU A 34 1.61 13.76 4.54
C GLU A 34 2.46 13.95 3.28
N VAL A 35 2.54 15.17 2.74
CA VAL A 35 3.41 15.51 1.61
C VAL A 35 4.87 15.22 1.93
N ASN A 36 5.34 15.56 3.14
CA ASN A 36 6.70 15.26 3.57
C ASN A 36 7.00 13.76 3.68
N TYR A 37 5.99 12.92 3.95
CA TYR A 37 6.17 11.46 4.01
C TYR A 37 6.03 10.74 2.66
N LYS A 38 5.60 11.42 1.58
CA LYS A 38 5.53 10.79 0.25
C LYS A 38 6.87 10.27 -0.25
N LYS A 39 7.95 11.03 -0.01
CA LYS A 39 9.33 10.59 -0.26
C LYS A 39 9.72 9.35 0.55
N PHE A 40 9.12 9.26 1.75
CA PHE A 40 9.06 8.13 2.66
C PHE A 40 8.64 6.85 1.98
N ILE A 41 7.42 6.87 1.46
CA ILE A 41 6.66 5.68 1.08
C ILE A 41 7.02 5.12 -0.30
N GLY A 42 8.14 5.56 -0.89
CA GLY A 42 8.64 5.06 -2.16
C GLY A 42 7.97 5.65 -3.41
N GLU A 43 7.18 6.72 -3.26
CA GLU A 43 6.62 7.44 -4.40
C GLU A 43 7.72 8.25 -5.12
N THR A 44 7.92 7.99 -6.40
CA THR A 44 8.89 8.69 -7.27
C THR A 44 8.35 8.79 -8.68
N ASN A 45 8.68 9.85 -9.41
CA ASN A 45 8.23 10.01 -10.80
C ASN A 45 9.17 9.26 -11.76
N TYR A 46 8.74 8.10 -12.23
CA TYR A 46 9.47 7.33 -13.25
C TYR A 46 9.26 7.94 -14.64
N ARG A 47 10.33 7.94 -15.45
CA ARG A 47 10.26 8.37 -16.84
C ARG A 47 9.45 7.36 -17.67
N LEU A 48 8.55 7.87 -18.50
CA LEU A 48 7.76 7.09 -19.46
C LEU A 48 8.35 7.20 -20.88
N PRO A 49 8.28 6.14 -21.70
CA PRO A 49 7.91 4.77 -21.31
C PRO A 49 8.93 4.20 -20.32
N PHE A 50 8.43 3.46 -19.34
CA PHE A 50 9.26 2.87 -18.30
C PHE A 50 9.75 1.50 -18.76
N LYS A 51 11.06 1.27 -18.75
CA LYS A 51 11.66 -0.07 -18.91
C LYS A 51 12.86 -0.16 -17.98
N THR A 52 12.93 -1.21 -17.18
CA THR A 52 14.03 -1.44 -16.22
C THR A 52 14.50 -2.89 -16.28
N ARG A 53 15.78 -3.10 -15.99
CA ARG A 53 16.33 -4.42 -15.69
C ARG A 53 15.90 -4.84 -14.27
N ILE A 54 15.54 -6.10 -14.08
CA ILE A 54 15.33 -6.70 -12.76
C ILE A 54 16.59 -7.46 -12.33
N SER A 55 16.83 -7.54 -11.03
CA SER A 55 18.07 -8.13 -10.49
C SER A 55 18.17 -9.63 -10.72
N GLN A 56 17.02 -10.30 -10.80
CA GLN A 56 16.89 -11.73 -11.05
C GLN A 56 15.51 -12.01 -11.68
N PRO A 57 15.36 -13.13 -12.40
CA PRO A 57 14.07 -13.57 -12.89
C PRO A 57 13.03 -13.69 -11.77
N PHE A 58 11.78 -13.41 -12.09
CA PHE A 58 10.71 -13.48 -11.10
C PHE A 58 10.44 -14.93 -10.66
N GLN A 59 10.10 -15.08 -9.38
CA GLN A 59 9.90 -16.35 -8.70
C GLN A 59 8.49 -16.46 -8.10
N GLU A 60 8.10 -17.70 -7.80
CA GLU A 60 6.84 -17.98 -7.11
C GLU A 60 6.73 -17.24 -5.76
N GLY A 61 5.53 -16.73 -5.49
CA GLY A 61 5.18 -15.91 -4.34
C GLY A 61 5.51 -14.42 -4.49
N GLN A 62 6.26 -14.01 -5.52
CA GLN A 62 6.55 -12.60 -5.74
C GLN A 62 5.33 -11.84 -6.23
N THR A 63 5.26 -10.57 -5.86
CA THR A 63 4.25 -9.61 -6.30
C THR A 63 4.94 -8.42 -6.94
N ILE A 64 4.53 -8.08 -8.16
CA ILE A 64 4.98 -6.90 -8.89
C ILE A 64 3.87 -5.87 -8.80
N HIS A 65 4.20 -4.66 -8.41
CA HIS A 65 3.26 -3.59 -8.08
C HIS A 65 3.65 -2.32 -8.84
N ALA A 66 2.69 -1.76 -9.58
CA ALA A 66 2.82 -0.51 -10.29
C ALA A 66 1.66 0.42 -9.94
N VAL A 67 1.98 1.69 -9.69
CA VAL A 67 0.98 2.74 -9.46
C VAL A 67 1.30 3.95 -10.31
N GLY A 68 0.29 4.52 -10.95
CA GLY A 68 0.43 5.74 -11.75
C GLY A 68 -0.92 6.31 -12.15
N GLN A 69 -0.91 7.32 -13.01
CA GLN A 69 -2.09 8.03 -13.45
C GLN A 69 -2.37 7.74 -14.93
N ILE A 70 -3.60 7.33 -15.25
CA ILE A 70 -4.04 7.13 -16.65
C ILE A 70 -4.38 8.49 -17.28
N ASN A 71 -4.07 8.66 -18.56
CA ASN A 71 -4.45 9.85 -19.34
C ASN A 71 -5.98 10.04 -19.42
N SER A 72 -6.41 11.21 -19.88
CA SER A 72 -7.84 11.56 -20.01
C SER A 72 -8.56 10.83 -21.17
N GLU A 73 -7.83 10.47 -22.22
CA GLU A 73 -8.36 9.76 -23.40
C GLU A 73 -7.46 8.56 -23.75
N PRO A 74 -7.33 7.57 -22.83
CA PRO A 74 -6.42 6.46 -23.02
C PRO A 74 -7.00 5.50 -24.06
N LYS A 75 -6.13 4.91 -24.88
CA LYS A 75 -6.43 3.71 -25.65
C LYS A 75 -5.88 2.51 -24.93
N ARG A 76 -4.59 2.50 -24.57
CA ARG A 76 -3.94 1.32 -23.98
C ARG A 76 -2.84 1.67 -22.99
N VAL A 77 -2.68 0.83 -21.97
CA VAL A 77 -1.52 0.79 -21.09
C VAL A 77 -1.01 -0.65 -21.03
N ASP A 78 0.26 -0.87 -21.33
CA ASP A 78 0.87 -2.19 -21.38
C ASP A 78 1.87 -2.38 -20.24
N PHE A 79 1.83 -3.56 -19.64
CA PHE A 79 2.68 -4.03 -18.55
C PHE A 79 3.27 -5.38 -18.95
N ASN A 80 4.59 -5.46 -19.10
CA ASN A 80 5.24 -6.58 -19.78
C ASN A 80 6.46 -7.10 -19.05
N PHE A 81 6.65 -8.42 -19.10
CA PHE A 81 7.90 -9.10 -18.71
C PHE A 81 8.64 -9.52 -19.97
N HIS A 82 9.94 -9.20 -20.07
CA HIS A 82 10.75 -9.47 -21.27
C HIS A 82 11.92 -10.40 -20.93
N LYS A 83 12.21 -11.35 -21.82
CA LYS A 83 13.47 -12.09 -21.87
C LYS A 83 14.47 -11.34 -22.77
N GLY A 84 15.02 -10.24 -22.26
CA GLY A 84 15.95 -9.37 -22.99
C GLY A 84 15.51 -7.91 -23.11
N GLY A 85 16.46 -7.06 -23.51
CA GLY A 85 16.26 -5.62 -23.69
C GLY A 85 15.65 -5.23 -25.04
N ASP A 86 15.71 -6.12 -26.03
CA ASP A 86 15.30 -5.84 -27.40
C ASP A 86 13.79 -5.60 -27.56
N LYS A 87 13.42 -4.91 -28.65
CA LYS A 87 12.02 -4.61 -29.00
C LYS A 87 11.20 -5.84 -29.37
N ASN A 88 11.87 -6.90 -29.81
CA ASN A 88 11.27 -8.17 -30.23
C ASN A 88 11.62 -9.30 -29.24
N ALA A 89 12.05 -8.96 -28.03
CA ALA A 89 12.32 -9.93 -26.99
C ALA A 89 11.07 -10.74 -26.66
N ASP A 90 11.22 -12.02 -26.32
CA ASP A 90 10.11 -12.84 -25.86
C ASP A 90 9.47 -12.21 -24.63
N MET A 91 8.13 -12.27 -24.58
CA MET A 91 7.33 -11.70 -23.50
C MET A 91 6.49 -12.80 -22.85
N PRO A 92 7.00 -13.49 -21.81
CA PRO A 92 6.21 -14.47 -21.07
C PRO A 92 4.90 -13.91 -20.51
N LEU A 93 4.91 -12.61 -20.18
CA LEU A 93 3.74 -11.84 -19.82
C LEU A 93 3.66 -10.58 -20.68
N HIS A 94 2.60 -10.46 -21.47
CA HIS A 94 2.07 -9.20 -21.96
C HIS A 94 0.70 -8.97 -21.33
N LEU A 95 0.59 -7.95 -20.49
CA LEU A 95 -0.67 -7.54 -19.88
C LEU A 95 -1.06 -6.17 -20.41
N SER A 96 -2.18 -6.08 -21.11
CA SER A 96 -2.63 -4.86 -21.80
C SER A 96 -3.98 -4.40 -21.24
N ILE A 97 -4.00 -3.22 -20.63
CA ILE A 97 -5.20 -2.51 -20.19
C ILE A 97 -5.73 -1.75 -21.42
N ARG A 98 -6.77 -2.27 -22.06
CA ARG A 98 -7.37 -1.71 -23.28
C ARG A 98 -8.66 -0.98 -22.95
N PHE A 99 -8.74 0.29 -23.31
CA PHE A 99 -9.92 1.15 -23.16
C PHE A 99 -10.71 1.24 -24.48
N ASP A 100 -10.04 0.97 -25.60
CA ASP A 100 -10.58 0.98 -26.96
C ASP A 100 -11.28 -0.33 -27.36
N GLU A 101 -11.28 -1.34 -26.49
CA GLU A 101 -11.85 -2.67 -26.75
C GLU A 101 -13.22 -2.85 -26.06
N GLY A 102 -14.27 -3.17 -26.84
CA GLY A 102 -15.61 -3.49 -26.34
C GLY A 102 -16.60 -2.31 -26.38
N ILE A 103 -17.90 -2.63 -26.39
CA ILE A 103 -18.97 -1.63 -26.56
C ILE A 103 -19.27 -0.86 -25.26
N PHE A 104 -19.21 -1.55 -24.11
CA PHE A 104 -19.64 -0.99 -22.81
C PHE A 104 -18.50 -0.86 -21.79
N SER A 105 -17.39 -1.58 -21.97
CA SER A 105 -16.23 -1.52 -21.07
C SER A 105 -15.00 -2.10 -21.74
N GLY A 106 -13.85 -1.47 -21.48
CA GLY A 106 -12.52 -1.96 -21.84
C GLY A 106 -12.22 -3.40 -21.41
N LYS A 107 -11.09 -3.93 -21.88
CA LYS A 107 -10.59 -5.27 -21.52
C LYS A 107 -9.19 -5.20 -20.93
N LEU A 108 -8.94 -6.01 -19.91
CA LEU A 108 -7.59 -6.32 -19.44
C LEU A 108 -7.18 -7.65 -20.06
N VAL A 109 -6.17 -7.63 -20.91
CA VAL A 109 -5.80 -8.74 -21.79
C VAL A 109 -4.45 -9.30 -21.39
N TYR A 110 -4.37 -10.61 -21.25
CA TYR A 110 -3.11 -11.34 -21.11
C TYR A 110 -2.80 -12.12 -22.39
N ASN A 111 -1.57 -11.97 -22.88
CA ASN A 111 -1.00 -12.82 -23.90
C ASN A 111 0.49 -13.09 -23.65
N THR A 112 1.07 -13.92 -24.50
CA THR A 112 2.50 -14.24 -24.53
C THR A 112 3.01 -14.02 -25.95
N PHE A 113 4.21 -13.46 -26.06
CA PHE A 113 4.92 -13.26 -27.32
C PHE A 113 6.17 -14.14 -27.31
N GLN A 114 6.33 -14.99 -28.31
CA GLN A 114 7.46 -15.92 -28.40
C GLN A 114 7.87 -16.10 -29.86
N ASP A 115 9.17 -16.07 -30.14
CA ASP A 115 9.74 -16.34 -31.47
C ASP A 115 9.11 -15.45 -32.56
N GLY A 116 8.83 -14.19 -32.23
CA GLY A 116 8.22 -13.23 -33.16
C GLY A 116 6.70 -13.33 -33.31
N ASN A 117 6.04 -14.23 -32.59
CA ASN A 117 4.60 -14.49 -32.73
C ASN A 117 3.85 -14.31 -31.42
N TRP A 118 2.63 -13.75 -31.51
CA TRP A 118 1.68 -13.77 -30.40
C TRP A 118 1.01 -15.13 -30.32
N SER A 119 0.70 -15.61 -29.12
CA SER A 119 -0.10 -16.83 -29.01
C SER A 119 -1.55 -16.60 -29.46
N ASP A 120 -2.17 -17.63 -30.02
CA ASP A 120 -3.53 -17.59 -30.57
C ASP A 120 -4.63 -17.39 -29.51
N ASN A 121 -4.35 -17.75 -28.25
CA ASN A 121 -5.36 -17.82 -27.19
C ASN A 121 -5.29 -16.62 -26.23
N GLU A 122 -5.59 -15.40 -26.65
CA GLU A 122 -5.65 -14.26 -25.70
C GLU A 122 -6.67 -14.47 -24.58
N GLN A 123 -6.25 -14.31 -23.31
CA GLN A 123 -7.16 -14.33 -22.16
C GLN A 123 -7.58 -12.89 -21.82
N ARG A 124 -8.85 -12.69 -21.45
CA ARG A 124 -9.43 -11.36 -21.24
C ARG A 124 -10.32 -11.35 -20.01
N ILE A 125 -10.20 -10.32 -19.19
CA ILE A 125 -11.16 -9.96 -18.15
C ILE A 125 -11.63 -8.52 -18.35
N LYS A 126 -12.67 -8.10 -17.62
CA LYS A 126 -13.17 -6.72 -17.66
C LYS A 126 -12.06 -5.75 -17.22
N ASN A 127 -11.84 -4.66 -17.94
CA ASN A 127 -10.95 -3.58 -17.49
C ASN A 127 -11.59 -2.87 -16.28
N PRO A 128 -10.92 -2.88 -15.11
CA PRO A 128 -11.42 -2.24 -13.89
C PRO A 128 -11.03 -0.75 -13.80
N PHE A 129 -10.09 -0.29 -14.64
CA PHE A 129 -9.57 1.07 -14.61
C PHE A 129 -10.39 2.02 -15.48
N LYS A 130 -10.30 3.32 -15.19
CA LYS A 130 -11.01 4.37 -15.92
C LYS A 130 -10.05 5.46 -16.41
N PRO A 131 -10.41 6.16 -17.50
CA PRO A 131 -9.70 7.36 -17.92
C PRO A 131 -9.58 8.39 -16.79
N ASN A 132 -8.46 9.10 -16.75
CA ASN A 132 -8.17 10.14 -15.76
C ASN A 132 -8.24 9.70 -14.28
N GLU A 133 -8.13 8.40 -13.99
CA GLU A 133 -8.01 7.87 -12.63
C GLU A 133 -6.62 7.27 -12.38
N GLU A 134 -6.25 7.18 -11.09
CA GLU A 134 -5.09 6.41 -10.67
C GLU A 134 -5.33 4.92 -10.96
N PHE A 135 -4.29 4.22 -11.40
CA PHE A 135 -4.27 2.77 -11.47
C PHE A 135 -3.31 2.22 -10.41
N ASP A 136 -3.77 1.28 -9.58
CA ASP A 136 -2.94 0.39 -8.76
C ASP A 136 -3.06 -1.00 -9.39
N LEU A 137 -1.99 -1.45 -10.05
CA LEU A 137 -1.91 -2.77 -10.67
C LEU A 137 -0.92 -3.63 -9.90
N ARG A 138 -1.36 -4.80 -9.46
CA ARG A 138 -0.48 -5.82 -8.86
C ARG A 138 -0.63 -7.14 -9.58
N VAL A 139 0.51 -7.76 -9.87
CA VAL A 139 0.58 -9.10 -10.46
C VAL A 139 1.34 -9.99 -9.50
N ARG A 140 0.64 -10.93 -8.87
CA ARG A 140 1.22 -11.92 -7.95
C ARG A 140 1.40 -13.25 -8.69
N ILE A 141 2.59 -13.82 -8.58
CA ILE A 141 2.97 -15.08 -9.22
C ILE A 141 2.76 -16.19 -8.20
N LEU A 142 1.79 -17.07 -8.42
CA LEU A 142 1.47 -18.12 -7.46
C LEU A 142 0.83 -19.33 -8.13
N ASN A 143 1.27 -20.55 -7.78
CA ASN A 143 0.70 -21.81 -8.24
C ASN A 143 0.57 -21.90 -9.77
N GLY A 144 1.59 -21.46 -10.51
CA GLY A 144 1.58 -21.45 -11.99
C GLY A 144 0.62 -20.42 -12.61
N LYS A 145 0.15 -19.44 -11.84
CA LYS A 145 -0.76 -18.37 -12.31
C LYS A 145 -0.18 -16.98 -12.06
N TYR A 146 -0.71 -16.02 -12.81
CA TYR A 146 -0.65 -14.60 -12.52
C TYR A 146 -1.99 -14.20 -11.88
N GLN A 147 -2.01 -13.99 -10.57
CA GLN A 147 -3.14 -13.39 -9.88
C GLN A 147 -3.05 -11.87 -10.04
N VAL A 148 -4.09 -11.26 -10.58
CA VAL A 148 -4.10 -9.84 -10.93
C VAL A 148 -5.04 -9.08 -10.01
N PHE A 149 -4.50 -8.04 -9.39
CA PHE A 149 -5.24 -7.10 -8.56
C PHE A 149 -5.25 -5.74 -9.23
N ALA A 150 -6.42 -5.12 -9.23
CA ALA A 150 -6.60 -3.76 -9.70
C ALA A 150 -7.29 -2.95 -8.62
N ASN A 151 -6.73 -1.79 -8.28
CA ASN A 151 -7.21 -0.94 -7.21
C ASN A 151 -7.42 -1.75 -5.93
N ARG A 152 -6.42 -2.59 -5.60
CA ARG A 152 -6.35 -3.46 -4.41
C ARG A 152 -7.33 -4.64 -4.39
N VAL A 153 -8.22 -4.78 -5.38
CA VAL A 153 -9.19 -5.87 -5.48
C VAL A 153 -8.70 -6.92 -6.48
N GLU A 154 -8.84 -8.21 -6.17
CA GLU A 154 -8.57 -9.26 -7.15
C GLU A 154 -9.57 -9.20 -8.30
N VAL A 155 -9.08 -9.09 -9.53
CA VAL A 155 -9.93 -9.00 -10.73
C VAL A 155 -9.91 -10.26 -11.58
N GLY A 156 -8.91 -11.12 -11.39
CA GLY A 156 -8.85 -12.43 -12.02
C GLY A 156 -7.47 -13.04 -12.02
N THR A 157 -7.38 -14.25 -12.57
CA THR A 157 -6.13 -15.01 -12.68
C THR A 157 -5.89 -15.44 -14.12
N PHE A 158 -4.63 -15.47 -14.53
CA PHE A 158 -4.21 -16.00 -15.82
C PHE A 158 -3.22 -17.15 -15.65
N GLU A 159 -3.39 -18.24 -16.40
CA GLU A 159 -2.45 -19.37 -16.37
C GLU A 159 -1.11 -18.99 -17.04
N GLN A 160 0.01 -19.31 -16.39
CA GLN A 160 1.34 -19.10 -16.97
C GLN A 160 1.55 -20.06 -18.15
N ARG A 161 1.84 -19.51 -19.33
CA ARG A 161 2.10 -20.30 -20.55
C ARG A 161 3.58 -20.53 -20.83
N MET A 162 4.41 -19.67 -20.27
CA MET A 162 5.86 -19.73 -20.42
C MET A 162 6.53 -19.61 -19.06
N PRO A 163 7.66 -20.30 -18.88
CA PRO A 163 8.47 -20.13 -17.70
C PRO A 163 9.10 -18.72 -17.69
N LEU A 164 9.27 -18.19 -16.47
CA LEU A 164 9.83 -16.87 -16.21
C LEU A 164 11.36 -16.86 -16.19
N ASP A 165 12.02 -18.00 -16.39
CA ASP A 165 13.47 -18.09 -16.52
C ASP A 165 13.96 -17.19 -17.66
N GLY A 166 15.05 -16.47 -17.42
CA GLY A 166 15.58 -15.51 -18.39
C GLY A 166 14.78 -14.20 -18.52
N VAL A 167 13.66 -14.02 -17.82
CA VAL A 167 13.05 -12.69 -17.68
C VAL A 167 14.02 -11.80 -16.94
N ASP A 168 14.41 -10.70 -17.57
CA ASP A 168 15.38 -9.77 -17.02
C ASP A 168 14.99 -8.30 -17.18
N HIS A 169 13.86 -8.00 -17.85
CA HIS A 169 13.29 -6.65 -17.88
C HIS A 169 11.79 -6.64 -17.63
N VAL A 170 11.33 -5.51 -17.09
CA VAL A 170 9.90 -5.14 -17.05
C VAL A 170 9.71 -3.81 -17.76
N SER A 171 8.61 -3.67 -18.50
CA SER A 171 8.21 -2.38 -19.06
C SER A 171 6.78 -2.01 -18.70
N ILE A 172 6.54 -0.71 -18.55
CA ILE A 172 5.22 -0.10 -18.41
C ILE A 172 5.15 1.08 -19.38
N SER A 173 4.22 1.03 -20.32
CA SER A 173 4.12 2.00 -21.42
C SER A 173 2.68 2.22 -21.87
N GLY A 174 2.46 3.18 -22.78
CA GLY A 174 1.14 3.54 -23.28
C GLY A 174 0.64 4.84 -22.67
N ASP A 175 -0.68 4.97 -22.58
CA ASP A 175 -1.39 6.21 -22.28
C ASP A 175 -1.44 6.54 -20.77
N LEU A 176 -0.27 6.79 -20.20
CA LEU A 176 -0.07 7.19 -18.81
C LEU A 176 0.36 8.66 -18.72
N ALA A 177 -0.22 9.38 -17.76
CA ALA A 177 0.19 10.73 -17.39
C ALA A 177 1.42 10.70 -16.49
N ASN A 178 1.52 9.69 -15.61
CA ASN A 178 2.71 9.41 -14.82
C ASN A 178 2.77 7.94 -14.39
N LEU A 179 3.94 7.51 -13.95
CA LEU A 179 4.16 6.30 -13.17
C LEU A 179 4.89 6.71 -11.89
N ARG A 180 4.25 6.49 -10.74
CA ARG A 180 4.76 6.97 -9.44
C ARG A 180 5.33 5.87 -8.53
N LEU A 181 5.04 4.61 -8.84
CA LEU A 181 5.54 3.46 -8.10
C LEU A 181 5.81 2.31 -9.06
N PHE A 182 6.99 1.70 -8.92
CA PHE A 182 7.27 0.38 -9.43
C PHE A 182 8.08 -0.38 -8.38
N HIS A 183 7.51 -1.45 -7.85
CA HIS A 183 8.15 -2.29 -6.84
C HIS A 183 7.88 -3.75 -7.17
N TYR A 184 8.83 -4.62 -6.84
CA TYR A 184 8.64 -6.05 -6.90
C TYR A 184 9.39 -6.72 -5.75
N GLY A 185 8.84 -7.82 -5.28
CA GLY A 185 9.44 -8.59 -4.20
C GLY A 185 8.43 -9.52 -3.56
N GLY A 186 8.69 -9.89 -2.32
CA GLY A 186 7.87 -10.86 -1.62
C GLY A 186 8.22 -12.30 -1.97
N ARG A 187 7.45 -13.21 -1.39
CA ARG A 187 7.55 -14.66 -1.52
C ARG A 187 6.28 -15.27 -0.93
N VAL A 188 6.19 -16.59 -0.93
CA VAL A 188 5.21 -17.28 -0.10
C VAL A 188 5.66 -17.16 1.36
N PHE A 189 4.91 -16.39 2.15
CA PHE A 189 5.18 -16.21 3.57
C PHE A 189 4.37 -17.24 4.39
N PRO A 190 4.96 -17.86 5.43
CA PRO A 190 4.19 -18.64 6.39
C PRO A 190 3.24 -17.74 7.18
N ASN A 191 2.19 -18.31 7.76
CA ASN A 191 1.30 -17.62 8.69
C ASN A 191 1.25 -18.42 10.02
N PRO A 192 1.71 -17.85 11.15
CA PRO A 192 2.27 -16.50 11.29
C PRO A 192 3.62 -16.33 10.58
N TYR A 193 3.91 -15.10 10.16
CA TYR A 193 5.22 -14.70 9.65
C TYR A 193 6.01 -14.01 10.75
N THR A 194 7.23 -14.45 11.01
CA THR A 194 8.13 -13.82 12.00
C THR A 194 9.51 -13.61 11.38
N ALA A 195 10.11 -12.45 11.60
CA ALA A 195 11.47 -12.17 11.16
C ALA A 195 12.16 -11.11 12.03
N ILE A 196 13.49 -11.16 12.08
CA ILE A 196 14.29 -10.08 12.65
C ILE A 196 14.10 -8.84 11.78
N ALA A 197 13.56 -7.78 12.37
CA ALA A 197 13.30 -6.50 11.73
C ALA A 197 13.72 -5.42 12.72
N LYS A 198 14.96 -4.94 12.58
CA LYS A 198 15.54 -3.84 13.38
C LYS A 198 14.91 -2.51 13.00
N VAL A 199 13.62 -2.34 13.29
CA VAL A 199 12.84 -1.13 12.98
C VAL A 199 13.15 -0.07 14.05
N ILE A 200 14.38 0.45 14.04
CA ILE A 200 14.88 1.51 14.93
C ILE A 200 14.62 2.91 14.33
N PRO A 201 14.86 4.03 15.04
CA PRO A 201 14.61 5.37 14.50
C PRO A 201 15.31 5.59 13.15
N GLY A 202 14.59 6.22 12.21
CA GLY A 202 15.04 6.40 10.83
C GLY A 202 14.85 5.17 9.94
N LYS A 203 14.24 4.09 10.44
CA LYS A 203 13.81 2.93 9.64
C LYS A 203 12.30 2.95 9.41
N ARG A 204 11.90 2.24 8.36
CA ARG A 204 10.51 2.06 7.95
C ARG A 204 10.23 0.60 7.65
N LEU A 205 9.11 0.10 8.16
CA LEU A 205 8.55 -1.21 7.83
C LEU A 205 7.39 -1.01 6.86
N ASP A 206 7.46 -1.65 5.69
CA ASP A 206 6.38 -1.65 4.69
C ASP A 206 5.86 -3.07 4.51
N ILE A 207 4.54 -3.22 4.60
CA ILE A 207 3.82 -4.48 4.48
C ILE A 207 2.69 -4.31 3.46
N SER A 208 2.62 -5.18 2.46
CA SER A 208 1.43 -5.36 1.63
C SER A 208 0.78 -6.69 1.98
N ALA A 209 -0.53 -6.70 2.24
CA ALA A 209 -1.22 -7.92 2.65
C ALA A 209 -2.71 -7.93 2.27
N LEU A 210 -3.25 -9.12 2.02
CA LEU A 210 -4.66 -9.37 1.76
C LEU A 210 -5.32 -9.99 3.01
N PRO A 211 -6.29 -9.32 3.66
CA PRO A 211 -7.01 -9.87 4.79
C PRO A 211 -7.96 -10.98 4.33
N THR A 212 -7.86 -12.16 4.94
CA THR A 212 -8.72 -13.33 4.62
C THR A 212 -9.78 -13.61 5.68
N GLY A 213 -9.85 -12.80 6.74
CA GLY A 213 -10.84 -12.99 7.80
C GLY A 213 -11.08 -11.74 8.65
N LYS A 214 -11.16 -11.92 9.97
CA LYS A 214 -11.67 -10.90 10.89
C LYS A 214 -10.60 -10.05 11.54
N ARG A 215 -9.36 -10.54 11.61
CA ARG A 215 -8.27 -9.86 12.34
C ARG A 215 -6.93 -10.12 11.69
N VAL A 216 -6.12 -9.07 11.62
CA VAL A 216 -4.71 -9.10 11.26
C VAL A 216 -3.96 -8.36 12.35
N ASN A 217 -2.89 -8.93 12.92
CA ASN A 217 -2.00 -8.18 13.79
C ASN A 217 -0.62 -8.04 13.15
N VAL A 218 -0.03 -6.87 13.35
CA VAL A 218 1.38 -6.60 13.07
C VAL A 218 2.02 -6.21 14.39
N ASN A 219 2.92 -7.06 14.87
CA ASN A 219 3.54 -6.98 16.18
C ASN A 219 5.02 -6.62 16.00
N LEU A 220 5.47 -5.56 16.65
CA LEU A 220 6.88 -5.22 16.81
C LEU A 220 7.31 -5.61 18.22
N TYR A 221 8.18 -6.62 18.30
CA TYR A 221 8.69 -7.15 19.56
C TYR A 221 10.07 -6.57 19.92
N ARG A 222 10.26 -6.38 21.21
CA ARG A 222 11.56 -6.13 21.84
C ARG A 222 12.31 -7.45 22.06
N ALA A 223 13.58 -7.36 22.43
CA ALA A 223 14.41 -8.53 22.78
C ALA A 223 13.81 -9.39 23.92
N ASN A 224 13.09 -8.76 24.85
CA ASN A 224 12.39 -9.45 25.94
C ASN A 224 11.03 -10.04 25.53
N ARG A 225 10.67 -10.00 24.24
CA ARG A 225 9.38 -10.45 23.66
C ARG A 225 8.16 -9.64 24.07
N GLU A 226 8.35 -8.47 24.69
CA GLU A 226 7.25 -7.53 24.90
C GLU A 226 6.96 -6.76 23.61
N TYR A 227 5.71 -6.32 23.47
CA TYR A 227 5.23 -5.55 22.32
C TYR A 227 5.68 -4.10 22.46
N ALA A 228 6.64 -3.67 21.63
CA ALA A 228 6.93 -2.25 21.46
C ALA A 228 5.73 -1.53 20.80
N LEU A 229 5.08 -2.21 19.86
CA LEU A 229 3.85 -1.78 19.21
C LEU A 229 3.13 -3.03 18.68
N GLN A 230 1.84 -3.15 18.96
CA GLN A 230 0.91 -3.98 18.18
C GLN A 230 -0.01 -3.06 17.39
N VAL A 231 -0.08 -3.26 16.07
CA VAL A 231 -1.13 -2.71 15.21
C VAL A 231 -2.11 -3.84 14.89
N SER A 232 -3.30 -3.76 15.47
CA SER A 232 -4.34 -4.79 15.37
C SER A 232 -5.49 -4.29 14.50
N ILE A 233 -5.57 -4.77 13.25
CA ILE A 233 -6.65 -4.46 12.32
C ILE A 233 -7.80 -5.42 12.62
N ARG A 234 -8.89 -4.90 13.20
CA ARG A 234 -10.03 -5.69 13.69
C ARG A 234 -11.27 -5.38 12.87
N TYR A 235 -11.46 -6.10 11.76
CA TYR A 235 -12.60 -5.91 10.87
C TYR A 235 -13.97 -6.15 11.54
N SER A 236 -14.03 -7.01 12.55
CA SER A 236 -15.27 -7.24 13.31
C SER A 236 -15.64 -6.08 14.24
N GLU A 237 -14.65 -5.28 14.66
CA GLU A 237 -14.86 -4.12 15.54
C GLU A 237 -14.91 -2.81 14.76
N GLY A 238 -14.60 -2.82 13.45
CA GLY A 238 -14.52 -1.60 12.66
C GLY A 238 -13.40 -0.65 13.10
N ALA A 239 -12.31 -1.20 13.64
CA ALA A 239 -11.22 -0.40 14.21
C ALA A 239 -9.83 -0.96 13.92
N ILE A 240 -8.84 -0.07 13.86
CA ILE A 240 -7.41 -0.40 13.98
C ILE A 240 -6.92 0.02 15.37
N VAL A 241 -6.65 -0.98 16.21
CA VAL A 241 -6.25 -0.79 17.60
C VAL A 241 -4.74 -0.82 17.72
N ARG A 242 -4.16 0.14 18.44
CA ARG A 242 -2.72 0.16 18.76
C ARG A 242 -2.50 0.06 20.25
N ASN A 243 -1.49 -0.72 20.64
CA ASN A 243 -1.11 -0.86 22.03
C ASN A 243 0.36 -1.28 22.15
N ALA A 244 0.91 -1.20 23.36
CA ALA A 244 2.21 -1.74 23.71
C ALA A 244 2.09 -2.50 25.03
N MET A 245 3.04 -3.40 25.27
CA MET A 245 3.12 -4.19 26.50
C MET A 245 4.37 -3.79 27.27
N THR A 246 4.24 -3.67 28.59
CA THR A 246 5.35 -3.37 29.50
C THR A 246 5.14 -4.14 30.79
N ASN A 247 6.19 -4.80 31.28
CA ASN A 247 6.15 -5.73 32.40
C ASN A 247 5.05 -6.80 32.23
N ASN A 248 4.90 -7.34 31.01
CA ASN A 248 3.85 -8.29 30.62
C ASN A 248 2.40 -7.80 30.79
N VAL A 249 2.19 -6.49 30.91
CA VAL A 249 0.86 -5.88 31.04
C VAL A 249 0.60 -5.00 29.81
N TRP A 250 -0.56 -5.19 29.18
CA TRP A 250 -1.03 -4.31 28.11
C TRP A 250 -1.33 -2.92 28.67
N GLY A 251 -0.85 -1.89 27.99
CA GLY A 251 -1.23 -0.51 28.31
C GLY A 251 -2.65 -0.17 27.84
N THR A 252 -2.96 1.13 27.85
CA THR A 252 -4.22 1.65 27.32
C THR A 252 -4.28 1.50 25.80
N GLU A 253 -5.37 0.97 25.26
CA GLU A 253 -5.56 0.88 23.81
C GLU A 253 -5.82 2.26 23.17
N GLU A 254 -5.23 2.51 22.01
CA GLU A 254 -5.53 3.66 21.14
C GLU A 254 -6.35 3.16 19.94
N ARG A 255 -7.50 3.80 19.67
CA ARG A 255 -8.57 3.28 18.79
C ARG A 255 -9.13 4.30 17.81
N GLU A 256 -8.67 5.53 17.87
CA GLU A 256 -9.11 6.62 17.00
C GLU A 256 -8.72 6.35 15.53
N GLY A 257 -9.49 6.94 14.61
CA GLY A 257 -9.30 6.81 13.16
C GLY A 257 -10.22 5.80 12.46
N GLY A 258 -10.89 4.91 13.20
CA GLY A 258 -11.80 3.92 12.64
C GLY A 258 -11.09 2.83 11.82
N LEU A 259 -11.74 2.32 10.77
CA LEU A 259 -11.20 1.31 9.86
C LEU A 259 -11.28 1.78 8.40
N PRO A 260 -10.22 2.41 7.87
CA PRO A 260 -10.17 2.87 6.47
C PRO A 260 -9.78 1.75 5.50
N LEU A 261 -10.28 0.52 5.73
CA LEU A 261 -9.93 -0.69 5.00
C LEU A 261 -11.18 -1.52 4.73
N ASN A 262 -11.23 -2.13 3.55
CA ASN A 262 -12.30 -3.05 3.18
C ASN A 262 -11.80 -4.50 3.22
N LYS A 263 -12.71 -5.43 3.53
CA LYS A 263 -12.41 -6.86 3.43
C LYS A 263 -12.25 -7.24 1.96
N GLY A 264 -11.30 -8.13 1.67
CA GLY A 264 -11.01 -8.57 0.30
C GLY A 264 -10.19 -7.56 -0.53
N GLU A 265 -9.77 -6.44 0.06
CA GLU A 265 -8.83 -5.50 -0.55
C GLU A 265 -7.45 -5.64 0.06
N ILE A 266 -6.41 -5.61 -0.78
CA ILE A 266 -5.02 -5.49 -0.33
C ILE A 266 -4.84 -4.15 0.40
N PHE A 267 -4.30 -4.20 1.60
CA PHE A 267 -3.84 -3.00 2.29
C PHE A 267 -2.32 -2.90 2.25
N ASP A 268 -1.83 -1.66 2.20
CA ASP A 268 -0.44 -1.33 2.48
C ASP A 268 -0.37 -0.68 3.86
N LEU A 269 0.41 -1.28 4.76
CA LEU A 269 0.76 -0.71 6.06
C LEU A 269 2.21 -0.26 6.02
N THR A 270 2.43 1.00 6.31
CA THR A 270 3.77 1.54 6.54
C THR A 270 3.89 2.03 7.98
N ILE A 271 4.93 1.58 8.68
CA ILE A 271 5.30 2.04 10.01
C ILE A 271 6.69 2.68 9.92
N ILE A 272 6.77 3.99 10.14
CA ILE A 272 8.03 4.74 10.24
C ILE A 272 8.34 4.91 11.71
N ASN A 273 9.54 4.52 12.15
CA ASN A 273 9.98 4.77 13.51
C ASN A 273 10.74 6.09 13.57
N GLU A 274 10.18 7.08 14.27
CA GLU A 274 10.84 8.36 14.57
C GLU A 274 11.36 8.37 16.02
N GLU A 275 12.07 9.42 16.39
CA GLU A 275 12.65 9.57 17.72
C GLU A 275 11.61 9.46 18.86
N PHE A 276 10.41 10.04 18.68
CA PHE A 276 9.40 10.15 19.74
C PHE A 276 8.15 9.29 19.52
N SER A 277 7.89 8.81 18.30
CA SER A 277 6.70 8.03 18.00
C SER A 277 6.85 7.19 16.73
N PHE A 278 6.04 6.15 16.61
CA PHE A 278 5.79 5.51 15.31
C PHE A 278 4.78 6.33 14.51
N GLN A 279 5.07 6.59 13.24
CA GLN A 279 4.10 7.12 12.28
C GLN A 279 3.52 5.97 11.46
N ILE A 280 2.20 5.83 11.49
CA ILE A 280 1.49 4.72 10.87
C ILE A 280 0.70 5.26 9.68
N PHE A 281 0.91 4.64 8.51
CA PHE A 281 0.19 4.94 7.27
C PHE A 281 -0.57 3.71 6.79
N ILE A 282 -1.77 3.95 6.29
CA ILE A 282 -2.61 2.94 5.66
C ILE A 282 -2.89 3.41 4.24
N ASN A 283 -2.54 2.59 3.25
CA ASN A 283 -2.74 2.86 1.83
C ASN A 283 -2.18 4.23 1.40
N GLY A 284 -0.98 4.56 1.89
CA GLY A 284 -0.27 5.83 1.62
C GLY A 284 -0.79 7.05 2.38
N LYS A 285 -1.87 6.93 3.16
CA LYS A 285 -2.44 8.04 3.95
C LYS A 285 -2.06 7.90 5.42
N ARG A 286 -1.73 9.01 6.08
CA ARG A 286 -1.36 8.99 7.51
C ARG A 286 -2.59 8.61 8.32
N PHE A 287 -2.47 7.54 9.10
CA PHE A 287 -3.54 7.01 9.93
C PHE A 287 -3.41 7.52 11.37
N ALA A 288 -2.27 7.29 12.01
CA ALA A 288 -2.05 7.64 13.41
C ALA A 288 -0.56 7.86 13.72
N ALA A 289 -0.29 8.55 14.83
CA ALA A 289 0.99 8.47 15.51
C ALA A 289 0.81 7.67 16.80
N PHE A 290 1.78 6.85 17.16
CA PHE A 290 1.79 6.11 18.43
C PHE A 290 3.05 6.49 19.21
N SER A 291 2.89 7.25 20.28
CA SER A 291 4.01 7.66 21.14
C SER A 291 4.69 6.44 21.73
N HIS A 292 6.03 6.45 21.73
CA HIS A 292 6.80 5.34 22.28
C HIS A 292 6.50 5.15 23.77
N ARG A 293 6.14 3.92 24.16
CA ARG A 293 5.91 3.55 25.58
C ARG A 293 7.12 2.85 26.23
N GLY A 294 8.25 2.86 25.54
CA GLY A 294 9.52 2.28 25.95
C GLY A 294 10.62 2.76 25.00
N SER A 295 11.78 2.09 25.00
CA SER A 295 12.87 2.49 24.11
C SER A 295 12.45 2.42 22.63
N PRO A 296 12.83 3.38 21.78
CA PRO A 296 12.56 3.32 20.35
C PRO A 296 13.61 2.49 19.59
N THR A 297 14.70 2.07 20.23
CA THR A 297 15.87 1.47 19.57
C THR A 297 16.05 -0.04 19.78
N ASP A 298 15.22 -0.67 20.62
CA ASP A 298 15.33 -2.08 21.00
C ASP A 298 14.27 -2.98 20.31
N ILE A 299 13.66 -2.51 19.22
CA ILE A 299 12.80 -3.33 18.36
C ILE A 299 13.66 -4.31 17.58
N GLU A 300 13.38 -5.61 17.75
CA GLU A 300 14.19 -6.68 17.18
C GLU A 300 13.44 -7.50 16.14
N THR A 301 12.16 -7.78 16.38
CA THR A 301 11.41 -8.75 15.59
C THR A 301 10.07 -8.17 15.15
N VAL A 302 9.69 -8.46 13.91
CA VAL A 302 8.31 -8.28 13.43
C VAL A 302 7.63 -9.65 13.39
N GLU A 303 6.37 -9.67 13.79
CA GLU A 303 5.46 -10.78 13.55
C GLU A 303 4.17 -10.27 12.90
N ILE A 304 3.68 -11.01 11.93
CA ILE A 304 2.40 -10.77 11.28
C ILE A 304 1.57 -12.05 11.44
N ASP A 305 0.42 -11.93 12.09
CA ASP A 305 -0.47 -13.05 12.39
C ASP A 305 -1.93 -12.75 12.05
N GLY A 306 -2.79 -13.73 12.34
CA GLY A 306 -4.23 -13.65 12.13
C GLY A 306 -4.63 -14.25 10.78
N THR A 307 -5.77 -13.80 10.27
CA THR A 307 -6.33 -14.28 9.00
C THR A 307 -5.88 -13.36 7.87
N VAL A 308 -4.69 -13.62 7.33
CA VAL A 308 -4.02 -12.75 6.36
C VAL A 308 -3.15 -13.57 5.39
N GLU A 309 -3.09 -13.12 4.14
CA GLU A 309 -2.06 -13.49 3.19
C GLU A 309 -1.06 -12.32 3.05
N VAL A 310 0.18 -12.54 3.48
CA VAL A 310 1.24 -11.55 3.36
C VAL A 310 1.82 -11.60 1.95
N MET A 311 1.92 -10.44 1.30
CA MET A 311 2.43 -10.32 -0.06
C MET A 311 3.86 -9.83 -0.10
N THR A 312 4.16 -8.75 0.63
CA THR A 312 5.51 -8.21 0.79
C THR A 312 5.72 -7.75 2.23
N VAL A 313 6.94 -7.89 2.71
CA VAL A 313 7.42 -7.27 3.96
C VAL A 313 8.83 -6.78 3.70
N THR A 314 9.07 -5.50 3.90
CA THR A 314 10.39 -4.89 3.69
C THR A 314 10.71 -3.89 4.79
N VAL A 315 11.98 -3.86 5.21
CA VAL A 315 12.51 -2.80 6.06
C VAL A 315 13.39 -1.91 5.19
N ASN A 316 13.01 -0.65 5.10
CA ASN A 316 13.67 0.36 4.31
C ASN A 316 14.22 1.47 5.21
N ASP A 317 15.13 2.27 4.67
CA ASP A 317 15.53 3.51 5.32
C ASP A 317 14.45 4.59 5.13
N ALA A 318 14.27 5.40 6.17
CA ALA A 318 13.52 6.65 6.16
C ALA A 318 14.45 7.78 6.63
N VAL A 319 15.53 8.00 5.87
CA VAL A 319 16.61 8.93 6.24
C VAL A 319 16.11 10.37 6.24
N GLY A 320 16.22 11.07 7.37
CA GLY A 320 15.79 12.47 7.53
C GLY A 320 14.38 12.63 8.08
N VAL A 321 13.85 11.56 8.70
CA VAL A 321 12.78 11.61 9.70
C VAL A 321 13.39 11.59 11.10
#